data_AF-A0A7V6Z0S4-F1
#
_entry.id   AF-A0A7V6Z0S4-F1
#
_cell.length_a   1.000
_cell.length_b   1.000
_cell.length_c   1.000
_cell.angle_alpha   90.00
_cell.angle_beta   90.00
_cell.angle_gamma   90.00
#
_symmetry.space_group_name_H-M   'P 1'
#
loop_
_entity.id
_entity.type
_entity.pdbx_description
1 polymer ?
#
loop_
_entity_poly.entity_id
_entity_poly.type
_entity_poly.pdbx_seq_one_letter_code
_entity_poly.pdbx_strand_id
1 'polypeptide(L)'
;MKSGKKYWSDWTPVADQQFEYSLDDIGNRVETRSGGDENGWNLRAASYRVNNLNQCTSRTVPGFAEILGATITSNTVTANGQTAYRRGEYFRAELSVNNGSAPVWQSVAVQTNGVTGESGNVFVPKTPEVFWYDADG
;
A
#
# COMPACT_ATOMS: atom_id res chain seq x y z
N MET A 1 -0.56 -5.05 19.65
CA MET A 1 -0.38 -4.43 18.32
C MET A 1 1.06 -3.98 18.17
N LYS A 2 1.74 -4.38 17.11
CA LYS A 2 3.12 -3.94 16.79
C LYS A 2 3.06 -2.93 15.65
N SER A 3 3.90 -1.90 15.65
CA SER A 3 3.92 -0.89 14.60
C SER A 3 5.35 -0.52 14.18
N GLY A 4 5.47 -0.09 12.93
CA GLY A 4 6.69 0.49 12.36
C GLY A 4 6.28 1.68 11.52
N LYS A 5 6.47 2.89 12.04
CA LYS A 5 6.16 4.14 11.33
C LYS A 5 7.46 4.89 11.09
N LYS A 6 7.70 5.28 9.83
CA LYS A 6 8.80 6.19 9.51
C LYS A 6 8.37 7.62 9.81
N TYR A 7 9.31 8.42 10.28
CA TYR A 7 9.11 9.81 10.62
C TYR A 7 10.17 10.69 9.95
N TRP A 8 9.76 11.90 9.59
CA TRP A 8 10.70 12.95 9.21
C TRP A 8 11.42 13.49 10.45
N SER A 9 12.44 14.32 10.25
CA SER A 9 13.23 14.91 11.35
C SER A 9 12.41 15.80 12.30
N ASP A 10 11.23 16.26 11.87
CA ASP A 10 10.29 17.05 12.67
C ASP A 10 9.19 16.20 13.33
N TRP A 11 9.34 14.87 13.35
CA TRP A 11 8.40 13.91 13.93
C TRP A 11 7.04 13.79 13.24
N THR A 12 6.86 14.38 12.07
CA THR A 12 5.68 14.09 11.26
C THR A 12 5.83 12.71 10.58
N PRO A 13 4.75 11.91 10.51
CA PRO A 13 4.78 10.64 9.80
C PRO A 13 5.17 10.81 8.32
N VAL A 14 5.96 9.87 7.82
CA VAL A 14 6.20 9.74 6.38
C VAL A 14 4.96 9.06 5.79
N ALA A 15 4.22 9.81 4.97
CA ALA A 15 3.07 9.27 4.23
C ALA A 15 3.49 7.99 3.49
N ASP A 16 2.62 6.99 3.47
CA ASP A 16 2.79 5.66 2.87
C ASP A 16 3.87 4.75 3.50
N GLN A 17 4.63 5.24 4.48
CA GLN A 17 5.69 4.48 5.14
C GLN A 17 5.32 4.13 6.59
N GLN A 18 4.07 3.71 6.78
CA GLN A 18 3.52 3.34 8.08
C GLN A 18 2.95 1.93 8.01
N PHE A 19 3.27 1.14 9.03
CA PHE A 19 2.91 -0.26 9.10
C PHE A 19 2.42 -0.62 10.49
N GLU A 20 1.34 -1.39 10.56
CA GLU A 20 0.79 -1.93 11.80
C GLU A 20 0.47 -3.41 11.64
N TYR A 21 0.64 -4.16 12.72
CA TYR A 21 0.51 -5.62 12.76
C TYR A 21 -0.24 -6.04 14.03
N SER A 22 -1.27 -6.85 13.83
CA SER A 22 -2.02 -7.51 14.89
C SER A 22 -1.75 -9.01 14.82
N LEU A 23 -1.58 -9.62 16.00
CA LEU A 23 -1.28 -11.04 16.16
C LEU A 23 -2.33 -11.68 17.08
N ASP A 24 -2.65 -12.94 16.88
CA ASP A 24 -3.40 -13.74 17.87
C ASP A 24 -2.48 -14.24 19.01
N ASP A 25 -3.06 -14.96 19.97
CA ASP A 25 -2.38 -15.41 21.20
C ASP A 25 -1.24 -16.42 20.94
N ILE A 26 -1.25 -17.08 19.79
CA ILE A 26 -0.20 -18.02 19.36
C ILE A 26 0.76 -17.41 18.33
N GLY A 27 0.59 -16.12 18.00
CA GLY A 27 1.53 -15.34 17.20
C GLY A 27 1.26 -15.31 15.70
N ASN A 28 0.11 -15.81 15.23
CA ASN A 28 -0.25 -15.63 13.82
C ASN A 28 -0.67 -14.20 13.56
N ARG A 29 -0.33 -13.71 12.37
CA ARG A 29 -0.83 -12.43 11.87
C ARG A 29 -2.32 -12.52 11.55
N VAL A 30 -3.12 -11.67 12.18
CA VAL A 30 -4.57 -11.56 11.94
C VAL A 30 -4.94 -10.32 11.12
N GLU A 31 -4.16 -9.25 11.23
CA GLU A 31 -4.36 -8.00 10.49
C GLU A 31 -3.01 -7.34 10.21
N THR A 32 -2.87 -6.74 9.03
CA THR A 32 -1.85 -5.74 8.72
C THR A 32 -2.52 -4.46 8.27
N ARG A 33 -1.92 -3.33 8.61
CA ARG A 33 -2.28 -2.05 8.01
C ARG A 33 -1.04 -1.42 7.41
N SER A 34 -1.16 -0.88 6.21
CA SER A 34 -0.04 -0.22 5.52
C SER A 34 -0.48 1.06 4.84
N GLY A 35 0.48 1.89 4.49
CA GLY A 35 0.27 3.15 3.79
C GLY A 35 0.16 4.30 4.78
N GLY A 36 -0.98 4.99 4.76
CA GLY A 36 -1.35 6.05 5.70
C GLY A 36 -0.82 7.43 5.34
N ASP A 37 -1.57 8.48 5.67
CA ASP A 37 -1.31 9.86 5.25
C ASP A 37 -0.26 10.59 6.11
N GLU A 38 0.01 11.87 5.80
CA GLU A 38 0.94 12.72 6.52
C GLU A 38 0.57 12.98 7.99
N ASN A 39 -0.67 12.69 8.39
CA ASN A 39 -1.15 12.80 9.77
C ASN A 39 -1.07 11.46 10.52
N GLY A 40 -0.66 10.40 9.83
CA GLY A 40 -0.57 9.07 10.39
C GLY A 40 -1.89 8.29 10.37
N TRP A 41 -2.85 8.74 9.57
CA TRP A 41 -4.20 8.19 9.47
C TRP A 41 -4.37 7.43 8.15
N ASN A 42 -5.57 6.94 7.86
CA ASN A 42 -5.92 6.35 6.56
C ASN A 42 -5.07 5.13 6.12
N LEU A 43 -4.55 4.34 7.06
CA LEU A 43 -3.89 3.09 6.73
C LEU A 43 -4.90 2.08 6.14
N ARG A 44 -4.46 1.31 5.15
CA ARG A 44 -5.27 0.29 4.47
C ARG A 44 -5.09 -1.05 5.17
N ALA A 45 -6.20 -1.62 5.63
CA ALA A 45 -6.19 -2.86 6.40
C ALA A 45 -6.38 -4.09 5.51
N ALA A 46 -5.53 -5.10 5.74
CA ALA A 46 -5.66 -6.45 5.21
C ALA A 46 -5.83 -7.42 6.37
N SER A 47 -6.82 -8.31 6.29
CA SER A 47 -7.10 -9.36 7.26
C SER A 47 -6.63 -10.71 6.74
N TYR A 48 -6.25 -11.59 7.66
CA TYR A 48 -5.71 -12.91 7.36
C TYR A 48 -6.63 -13.99 7.92
N ARG A 49 -6.74 -15.11 7.19
CA ARG A 49 -7.46 -16.31 7.64
C ARG A 49 -6.49 -17.45 7.81
N VAL A 50 -6.69 -18.23 8.87
CA VAL A 50 -5.92 -19.44 9.17
C VAL A 50 -6.86 -20.65 9.22
N ASN A 51 -6.34 -21.83 8.88
CA ASN A 51 -7.05 -23.09 9.09
C ASN A 51 -6.71 -23.70 10.48
N ASN A 52 -7.29 -24.87 10.77
CA ASN A 52 -7.04 -25.58 12.04
C ASN A 52 -5.61 -26.12 12.20
N LEU A 53 -4.82 -26.13 11.12
CA LEU A 53 -3.40 -26.51 11.13
C LEU A 53 -2.47 -25.31 11.29
N ASN A 54 -3.02 -24.13 11.60
CA ASN A 54 -2.27 -22.89 11.75
C ASN A 54 -1.60 -22.39 10.47
N GLN A 55 -2.16 -22.71 9.30
CA GLN A 55 -1.68 -22.26 8.00
C GLN A 55 -2.53 -21.09 7.49
N CYS A 56 -1.90 -20.05 6.94
CA CYS A 56 -2.57 -18.89 6.37
C CYS A 56 -3.26 -19.18 5.03
N THR A 57 -4.56 -19.47 5.02
CA THR A 57 -5.27 -19.86 3.79
C THR A 57 -5.60 -18.70 2.86
N SER A 58 -5.68 -17.47 3.37
CA SER A 58 -5.95 -16.29 2.55
C SER A 58 -5.65 -15.00 3.27
N ARG A 59 -5.52 -13.92 2.49
CA ARG A 59 -5.54 -12.53 2.98
C ARG A 59 -6.48 -11.67 2.14
N THR A 60 -7.08 -10.64 2.74
CA THR A 60 -7.66 -9.56 1.93
C THR A 60 -6.54 -8.68 1.37
N VAL A 61 -6.75 -8.14 0.18
CA VAL A 61 -5.84 -7.21 -0.48
C VAL A 61 -6.58 -5.89 -0.65
N PRO A 62 -6.17 -4.80 0.00
CA PRO A 62 -6.90 -3.55 -0.13
C PRO A 62 -6.77 -3.02 -1.57
N GLY A 63 -7.84 -2.40 -2.07
CA GLY A 63 -7.95 -1.97 -3.48
C GLY A 63 -7.28 -0.64 -3.75
N PHE A 64 -5.95 -0.59 -3.66
CA PHE A 64 -5.15 0.62 -3.91
C PHE A 64 -3.77 0.28 -4.47
N ALA A 65 -3.16 1.25 -5.16
CA ALA A 65 -1.77 1.24 -5.57
C ALA A 65 -1.10 2.53 -5.10
N GLU A 66 0.01 2.39 -4.38
CA GLU A 66 0.76 3.52 -3.83
C GLU A 66 1.91 3.89 -4.75
N ILE A 67 1.94 5.17 -5.12
CA ILE A 67 2.93 5.72 -6.03
C ILE A 67 3.78 6.71 -5.23
N LEU A 68 4.99 6.28 -4.90
CA LEU A 68 5.97 7.06 -4.16
C LEU A 68 7.18 7.35 -5.03
N GLY A 69 7.80 8.50 -4.81
CA GLY A 69 9.02 8.86 -5.52
C GLY A 69 9.64 10.15 -5.01
N ALA A 70 10.67 10.60 -5.72
CA ALA A 70 11.35 11.86 -5.46
C ALA A 70 11.45 12.67 -6.75
N THR A 71 11.26 13.99 -6.66
CA THR A 71 11.53 14.93 -7.75
C THR A 71 12.06 16.25 -7.22
N ILE A 72 13.13 16.74 -7.84
CA ILE A 72 13.77 18.02 -7.52
C ILE A 72 12.93 19.24 -7.90
N THR A 73 11.90 19.05 -8.73
CA THR A 73 11.03 20.16 -9.18
C THR A 73 9.98 20.45 -8.12
N SER A 74 9.70 21.74 -7.85
CA SER A 74 8.57 22.17 -7.00
C SER A 74 7.21 22.11 -7.72
N ASN A 75 7.21 21.65 -8.98
CA ASN A 75 5.99 21.51 -9.78
C ASN A 75 5.02 20.51 -9.15
N THR A 76 3.73 20.70 -9.42
CA THR A 76 2.71 19.72 -9.06
C THR A 76 3.01 18.38 -9.72
N VAL A 77 3.03 17.33 -8.90
CA VAL A 77 3.13 15.93 -9.37
C VAL A 77 1.73 15.34 -9.34
N THR A 78 1.38 14.60 -10.38
CA THR A 78 0.15 13.81 -10.40
C THR A 78 0.45 12.36 -10.78
N ALA A 79 -0.25 11.41 -10.16
CA ALA A 79 -0.32 10.04 -10.65
C ALA A 79 -1.72 9.81 -11.25
N ASN A 80 -1.81 9.48 -12.54
CA ASN A 80 -3.09 9.33 -13.25
C ASN A 80 -4.08 10.50 -13.02
N GLY A 81 -3.57 11.73 -13.02
CA GLY A 81 -4.35 12.94 -12.76
C GLY A 81 -4.71 13.21 -11.30
N GLN A 82 -4.40 12.30 -10.37
CA GLN A 82 -4.53 12.56 -8.93
C GLN A 82 -3.32 13.35 -8.43
N THR A 83 -3.57 14.50 -7.79
CA THR A 83 -2.52 15.32 -7.18
C THR A 83 -1.83 14.57 -6.06
N ALA A 84 -0.51 14.43 -6.15
CA ALA A 84 0.30 13.80 -5.13
C ALA A 84 0.48 14.72 -3.92
N TYR A 85 0.46 14.15 -2.72
CA TYR A 85 1.05 14.76 -1.54
C TYR A 85 2.54 15.02 -1.80
N ARG A 86 3.05 16.13 -1.28
CA ARG A 86 4.45 16.52 -1.45
C ARG A 86 5.08 16.96 -0.14
N ARG A 87 6.35 16.60 0.01
CA ARG A 87 7.21 17.13 1.07
C ARG A 87 8.66 17.20 0.61
N GLY A 88 9.13 18.41 0.32
CA GLY A 88 10.40 18.59 -0.37
C GLY A 88 10.39 17.83 -1.69
N GLU A 89 11.41 17.00 -1.91
CA GLU A 89 11.52 16.18 -3.11
C GLU A 89 10.56 14.98 -3.08
N TYR A 90 10.19 14.49 -1.89
CA TYR A 90 9.30 13.34 -1.75
C TYR A 90 7.89 13.65 -2.25
N PHE A 91 7.30 12.71 -2.99
CA PHE A 91 5.89 12.74 -3.32
C PHE A 91 5.24 11.36 -3.10
N ARG A 92 3.93 11.39 -2.83
CA ARG A 92 3.09 10.20 -2.67
C ARG A 92 1.72 10.44 -3.26
N ALA A 93 1.22 9.49 -4.05
CA ALA A 93 -0.16 9.45 -4.51
C ALA A 93 -0.74 8.05 -4.33
N GLU A 94 -1.98 7.98 -3.85
CA GLU A 94 -2.73 6.73 -3.78
C GLU A 94 -3.71 6.66 -4.96
N LEU A 95 -3.67 5.56 -5.71
CA LEU A 95 -4.63 5.26 -6.75
C LEU A 95 -5.61 4.21 -6.25
N SER A 96 -6.92 4.48 -6.31
CA SER A 96 -7.93 3.47 -6.02
C SER A 96 -7.97 2.42 -7.13
N VAL A 97 -8.02 1.14 -6.75
CA VAL A 97 -8.02 0.00 -7.66
C VAL A 97 -9.15 -0.96 -7.30
N ASN A 98 -10.04 -1.25 -8.25
CA ASN A 98 -11.08 -2.25 -8.04
C ASN A 98 -10.58 -3.66 -8.35
N ASN A 99 -10.07 -4.35 -7.31
CA ASN A 99 -9.57 -5.73 -7.37
C ASN A 99 -10.55 -6.77 -6.83
N GLY A 100 -11.85 -6.45 -6.73
CA GLY A 100 -12.84 -7.35 -6.11
C GLY A 100 -13.16 -8.59 -6.95
N SER A 101 -13.20 -8.44 -8.28
CA SER A 101 -13.60 -9.54 -9.18
C SER A 101 -12.41 -10.34 -9.73
N ALA A 102 -11.31 -9.66 -10.02
CA ALA A 102 -10.13 -10.20 -10.67
C ALA A 102 -8.89 -9.42 -10.22
N PRO A 103 -7.68 -9.98 -10.36
CA PRO A 103 -6.46 -9.20 -10.18
C PRO A 103 -6.35 -8.11 -11.26
N VAL A 104 -5.71 -6.99 -10.92
CA VAL A 104 -5.61 -5.80 -11.78
C VAL A 104 -4.16 -5.46 -12.05
N TRP A 105 -3.84 -5.20 -13.31
CA TRP A 105 -2.57 -4.59 -13.71
C TRP A 105 -2.77 -3.07 -13.83
N GLN A 106 -2.69 -2.36 -12.71
CA GLN A 106 -3.02 -0.94 -12.63
C GLN A 106 -1.98 -0.13 -13.41
N SER A 107 -2.38 0.49 -14.52
CA SER A 107 -1.52 1.43 -15.25
C SER A 107 -1.25 2.68 -14.41
N VAL A 108 -0.02 3.18 -14.46
CA VAL A 108 0.44 4.36 -13.73
C VAL A 108 1.16 5.28 -14.69
N ALA A 109 0.79 6.55 -14.70
CA ALA A 109 1.51 7.62 -15.35
C ALA A 109 1.76 8.72 -14.32
N VAL A 110 3.04 8.99 -14.04
CA VAL A 110 3.48 10.06 -13.17
C VAL A 110 3.83 11.26 -14.02
N GLN A 111 3.21 12.39 -13.74
CA GLN A 111 3.30 13.59 -14.54
C GLN A 111 3.73 14.77 -13.68
N THR A 112 4.50 15.68 -14.28
CA THR A 112 4.76 17.02 -13.75
C THR A 112 4.33 18.05 -14.79
N ASN A 113 3.54 19.04 -14.38
CA ASN A 113 2.96 20.05 -15.30
C ASN A 113 2.27 19.45 -16.54
N GLY A 114 1.57 18.31 -16.37
CA GLY A 114 0.87 17.61 -17.45
C GLY A 114 1.76 16.85 -18.43
N VAL A 115 3.09 16.85 -18.22
CA VAL A 115 4.04 16.05 -18.99
C VAL A 115 4.34 14.76 -18.22
N THR A 116 4.11 13.62 -18.87
CA THR A 116 4.47 12.32 -18.32
C THR A 116 5.98 12.18 -18.26
N GLY A 117 6.51 12.07 -17.04
CA GLY A 117 7.92 11.76 -16.82
C GLY A 117 8.16 10.26 -16.81
N GLU A 118 7.31 9.52 -16.09
CA GLU A 118 7.46 8.08 -15.90
C GLU A 118 6.11 7.37 -16.05
N SER A 119 6.14 6.13 -16.55
CA SER A 119 4.95 5.29 -16.62
C SER A 119 5.29 3.82 -16.41
N GLY A 120 4.30 3.06 -15.97
CA GLY A 120 4.44 1.63 -15.71
C GLY A 120 3.14 1.02 -15.22
N ASN A 121 3.26 -0.12 -14.56
CA ASN A 121 2.11 -0.82 -14.00
C ASN A 121 2.43 -1.36 -12.62
N VAL A 122 1.41 -1.39 -11.76
CA VAL A 122 1.46 -2.02 -10.45
C VAL A 122 0.46 -3.17 -10.42
N PHE A 123 0.90 -4.34 -9.99
CA PHE A 123 -0.01 -5.46 -9.77
C PHE A 123 -0.79 -5.28 -8.48
N VAL A 124 -2.11 -5.40 -8.57
CA VAL A 124 -2.99 -5.52 -7.40
C VAL A 124 -3.71 -6.86 -7.48
N PRO A 125 -3.35 -7.85 -6.64
CA PRO A 125 -4.01 -9.15 -6.62
C PRO A 125 -5.51 -9.02 -6.34
N LYS A 126 -6.31 -10.02 -6.76
CA LYS A 126 -7.72 -10.09 -6.38
C LYS A 126 -7.85 -10.14 -4.86
N THR A 127 -8.88 -9.51 -4.31
CA THR A 127 -9.25 -9.65 -2.89
C THR A 127 -10.46 -10.56 -2.71
N PRO A 128 -10.41 -11.59 -1.82
CA PRO A 128 -9.22 -12.07 -1.13
C PRO A 128 -8.25 -12.80 -2.07
N GLU A 129 -6.97 -12.77 -1.72
CA GLU A 129 -5.94 -13.62 -2.30
C GLU A 129 -5.91 -14.93 -1.53
N VAL A 130 -6.07 -16.06 -2.23
CA VAL A 130 -6.14 -17.41 -1.65
C VAL A 130 -4.81 -18.11 -1.85
N PHE A 131 -4.28 -18.68 -0.77
CA PHE A 131 -3.03 -19.43 -0.78
C PHE A 131 -3.31 -20.92 -0.78
N TRP A 132 -2.53 -21.63 -1.59
CA TRP A 132 -2.56 -23.09 -1.68
C TRP A 132 -1.29 -23.65 -1.08
N TYR A 133 -1.44 -24.78 -0.40
CA TYR A 133 -0.35 -25.53 0.20
C TYR A 133 -0.30 -26.88 -0.48
N ASP A 134 0.89 -27.32 -0.87
CA ASP A 134 1.11 -28.71 -1.22
C ASP A 134 1.55 -29.50 0.03
N ALA A 135 1.79 -30.80 -0.14
CA ALA A 135 2.15 -31.69 0.96
C ALA A 135 3.56 -31.42 1.52
N ASP A 136 4.42 -30.72 0.77
CA ASP A 136 5.81 -30.49 1.12
C ASP A 136 6.03 -29.13 1.80
N GLY A 137 5.05 -28.21 1.68
CA GLY A 137 5.00 -26.95 2.41
C GLY A 137 5.41 -25.74 1.61
#